data_AF-C9L956-F1
#
_entry.id   AF-C9L956-F1
#
_cell.length_a   1.000
_cell.length_b   1.000
_cell.length_c   1.000
_cell.angle_alpha   90.00
_cell.angle_beta   90.00
_cell.angle_gamma   90.00
#
_symmetry.space_group_name_H-M   'P 1'
#
loop_
_entity.id
_entity.type
_entity.pdbx_description
1 polymer ?
#
loop_
_entity_poly.entity_id
_entity_poly.type
_entity_poly.pdbx_seq_one_letter_code
_entity_poly.pdbx_strand_id
1 'polypeptide(L)'
;MKNKIWILCMSFLLIILSIHPVMAADNLKGSIQLNAYIEKGNSEKYLLKDVSFELYQLTKITEGVETFLEAYSEYQVMPNWNDAQELQTLARSYQTFIKRKNIEGTKIVTSPKGIATFEDLEEGLYVIWQSKDAVVDRNVYRSSPMLVHIPSYDGNEKNLHVLINPKFENEKLPIINEKPPGKVQTSDELQMEKYILIILVCIFVISVSCFRYKNFSEHK
;
A
#
# COMPACT_ATOMS: atom_id res chain seq x y z
N MET A 1 -70.57 -4.51 24.51
CA MET A 1 -69.24 -4.54 25.15
C MET A 1 -68.37 -5.72 24.71
N LYS A 2 -68.89 -6.96 24.62
CA LYS A 2 -68.17 -8.16 24.14
C LYS A 2 -67.38 -7.97 22.84
N ASN A 3 -67.96 -7.34 21.82
CA ASN A 3 -67.30 -7.18 20.50
C ASN A 3 -66.11 -6.22 20.54
N LYS A 4 -66.11 -5.21 21.43
CA LYS A 4 -65.01 -4.26 21.56
C LYS A 4 -63.78 -4.90 22.23
N ILE A 5 -64.02 -5.78 23.22
CA ILE A 5 -62.97 -6.56 23.89
C ILE A 5 -62.35 -7.57 22.91
N TRP A 6 -63.16 -8.23 22.09
CA TRP A 6 -62.68 -9.18 21.09
C TRP A 6 -61.83 -8.52 20.00
N ILE A 7 -62.23 -7.34 19.52
CA ILE A 7 -61.44 -6.55 18.56
C ILE A 7 -60.12 -6.08 19.17
N LEU A 8 -60.12 -5.67 20.44
CA LEU A 8 -58.91 -5.27 21.14
C LEU A 8 -57.91 -6.44 21.28
N CYS A 9 -58.40 -7.63 21.66
CA CYS A 9 -57.58 -8.84 21.74
C CYS A 9 -57.02 -9.28 20.38
N MET A 10 -57.82 -9.18 19.30
CA MET A 10 -57.34 -9.48 17.94
C MET A 10 -56.27 -8.49 17.47
N SER A 11 -56.42 -7.20 17.79
CA SER A 11 -55.39 -6.20 17.48
C SER A 11 -54.09 -6.44 18.26
N PHE A 12 -54.19 -6.83 19.52
CA PHE A 12 -53.01 -7.14 20.35
C PHE A 12 -52.30 -8.42 19.88
N LEU A 13 -53.05 -9.43 19.44
CA LEU A 13 -52.50 -10.65 18.85
C LEU A 13 -51.74 -10.37 17.53
N LEU A 14 -52.26 -9.48 16.69
CA LEU A 14 -51.63 -9.07 15.43
C LEU A 14 -50.31 -8.30 15.66
N ILE A 15 -50.23 -7.48 16.72
CA ILE A 15 -49.01 -6.76 17.11
C ILE A 15 -47.94 -7.73 17.63
N ILE A 16 -48.32 -8.77 18.37
CA ILE A 16 -47.37 -9.79 18.85
C ILE A 16 -46.83 -10.63 17.68
N LEU A 17 -47.65 -10.92 16.67
CA LEU A 17 -47.25 -11.62 15.44
C LEU A 17 -46.33 -10.80 14.51
N SER A 18 -46.21 -9.48 14.72
CA SER A 18 -45.32 -8.62 13.92
C SER A 18 -43.88 -8.54 14.48
N ILE A 19 -43.63 -9.07 15.67
CA ILE A 19 -42.29 -9.10 16.28
C ILE A 19 -41.55 -10.33 15.76
N HIS A 20 -41.05 -10.26 14.53
CA HIS A 20 -40.10 -11.24 14.03
C HIS A 20 -38.74 -10.90 14.63
N PRO A 21 -38.05 -11.80 15.36
CA PRO A 21 -36.65 -11.57 15.66
C PRO A 21 -35.90 -11.52 14.33
N VAL A 22 -35.29 -10.37 14.02
CA VAL A 22 -34.29 -10.30 12.96
C VAL A 22 -33.13 -11.15 13.46
N MET A 23 -33.09 -12.40 13.01
CA MET A 23 -31.88 -13.18 13.10
C MET A 23 -30.88 -12.51 12.18
N ALA A 24 -29.98 -11.71 12.76
CA ALA A 24 -28.71 -11.46 12.11
C ALA A 24 -28.11 -12.85 11.88
N ALA A 25 -27.99 -13.26 10.62
CA ALA A 25 -27.19 -14.42 10.28
C ALA A 25 -25.83 -14.21 10.94
N ASP A 26 -25.31 -15.21 11.65
CA ASP A 26 -23.93 -15.19 12.12
C ASP A 26 -23.06 -14.87 10.91
N ASN A 27 -22.61 -13.62 10.81
CA ASN A 27 -21.76 -13.15 9.73
C ASN A 27 -20.39 -13.75 9.98
N LEU A 28 -20.22 -15.02 9.64
CA LEU A 28 -18.97 -15.75 9.68
C LEU A 28 -17.96 -14.96 8.85
N LYS A 29 -17.07 -14.24 9.54
CA LYS A 29 -16.01 -13.47 8.92
C LYS A 29 -14.90 -14.41 8.47
N GLY A 30 -14.34 -14.12 7.31
CA GLY A 30 -13.16 -14.80 6.78
C GLY A 30 -11.87 -14.08 7.12
N SER A 31 -10.76 -14.69 6.72
CA SER A 31 -9.44 -14.06 6.78
C SER A 31 -8.56 -14.47 5.62
N ILE A 32 -7.57 -13.63 5.31
CA ILE A 32 -6.52 -13.91 4.33
C ILE A 32 -5.18 -13.82 5.03
N GLN A 33 -4.47 -14.95 5.13
CA GLN A 33 -3.10 -15.00 5.60
C GLN A 33 -2.12 -15.02 4.41
N LEU A 34 -1.15 -14.12 4.45
CA LEU A 34 -0.01 -14.06 3.54
C LEU A 34 1.22 -14.67 4.20
N ASN A 35 1.89 -15.57 3.49
CA ASN A 35 3.22 -16.05 3.83
C ASN A 35 4.23 -15.53 2.80
N ALA A 36 4.88 -14.40 3.10
CA ALA A 36 5.88 -13.79 2.25
C ALA A 36 7.27 -14.38 2.52
N TYR A 37 7.79 -15.13 1.55
CA TYR A 37 9.15 -15.66 1.58
C TYR A 37 9.70 -15.79 0.16
N ILE A 38 11.03 -15.89 0.07
CA ILE A 38 11.75 -16.25 -1.16
C ILE A 38 12.48 -17.56 -0.96
N GLU A 39 12.50 -18.39 -1.99
CA GLU A 39 13.27 -19.63 -1.99
C GLU A 39 14.68 -19.35 -2.49
N LYS A 40 15.68 -19.70 -1.69
CA LYS A 40 17.09 -19.73 -2.11
C LYS A 40 17.41 -21.12 -2.66
N GLY A 41 18.47 -21.24 -3.46
CA GLY A 41 18.81 -22.43 -4.27
C GLY A 41 18.85 -23.80 -3.55
N ASN A 42 18.85 -23.83 -2.22
CA ASN A 42 18.77 -25.05 -1.41
C ASN A 42 17.36 -25.32 -0.82
N SER A 43 16.29 -24.73 -1.37
CA SER A 43 14.93 -24.73 -0.79
C SER A 43 14.80 -24.09 0.59
N GLU A 44 15.83 -23.36 1.02
CA GLU A 44 15.78 -22.56 2.25
C GLU A 44 14.88 -21.34 2.01
N LYS A 45 13.90 -21.15 2.89
CA LYS A 45 12.98 -20.01 2.83
C LYS A 45 13.59 -18.83 3.59
N TYR A 46 13.84 -17.75 2.87
CA TYR A 46 14.12 -16.46 3.49
C TYR A 46 12.80 -15.72 3.68
N LEU A 47 12.39 -15.55 4.94
CA LEU A 47 11.14 -14.90 5.31
C LEU A 47 11.25 -13.39 5.09
N LEU A 48 10.31 -12.80 4.36
CA LEU A 48 10.32 -11.38 4.03
C LEU A 48 9.54 -10.58 5.08
N LYS A 49 10.27 -9.94 5.99
CA LYS A 49 9.71 -9.02 6.99
C LYS A 49 9.50 -7.61 6.41
N ASP A 50 8.62 -6.83 7.04
CA ASP A 50 8.35 -5.43 6.74
C ASP A 50 7.86 -5.16 5.30
N VAL A 51 7.27 -6.16 4.64
CA VAL A 51 6.68 -6.04 3.30
C VAL A 51 5.24 -5.55 3.44
N SER A 52 4.92 -4.43 2.78
CA SER A 52 3.61 -3.80 2.86
C SER A 52 2.69 -4.27 1.74
N PHE A 53 1.51 -4.79 2.09
CA PHE A 53 0.46 -5.22 1.18
C PHE A 53 -0.79 -4.34 1.32
N GLU A 54 -1.55 -4.24 0.24
CA GLU A 54 -2.85 -3.58 0.21
C GLU A 54 -3.93 -4.52 -0.32
N LEU A 55 -5.05 -4.59 0.38
CA LEU A 55 -6.22 -5.41 0.06
C LEU A 55 -7.41 -4.53 -0.33
N TYR A 56 -8.13 -4.93 -1.37
CA TYR A 56 -9.31 -4.24 -1.88
C TYR A 56 -10.42 -5.26 -2.11
N GLN A 57 -11.57 -5.04 -1.47
CA GLN A 57 -12.78 -5.82 -1.73
C GLN A 57 -13.40 -5.33 -3.03
N LEU A 58 -13.65 -6.24 -3.97
CA LEU A 58 -14.25 -5.94 -5.28
C LEU A 58 -15.75 -6.19 -5.25
N THR A 59 -16.17 -7.26 -4.58
CA THR A 59 -17.56 -7.71 -4.52
C THR A 59 -17.97 -8.01 -3.08
N LYS A 60 -19.28 -8.05 -2.86
CA LYS A 60 -19.90 -8.54 -1.63
C LYS A 60 -20.96 -9.56 -1.98
N ILE A 61 -21.16 -10.53 -1.09
CA ILE A 61 -22.28 -11.46 -1.18
C ILE A 61 -23.39 -10.98 -0.25
N THR A 62 -24.57 -10.70 -0.78
CA THR A 62 -25.75 -10.30 -0.01
C THR A 62 -26.92 -11.19 -0.43
N GLU A 63 -27.54 -11.88 0.53
CA GLU A 63 -28.64 -12.82 0.27
C GLU A 63 -28.31 -13.89 -0.80
N GLY A 64 -27.04 -14.35 -0.82
CA GLY A 64 -26.55 -15.35 -1.77
C GLY A 64 -26.24 -14.82 -3.16
N VAL A 65 -26.37 -13.51 -3.39
CA VAL A 65 -26.04 -12.87 -4.67
C VAL A 65 -24.73 -12.09 -4.53
N GLU A 66 -23.74 -12.44 -5.35
CA GLU A 66 -22.48 -11.72 -5.44
C GLU A 66 -22.63 -10.47 -6.33
N THR A 67 -22.26 -9.31 -5.81
CA THR A 67 -22.39 -8.02 -6.50
C THR A 67 -21.13 -7.18 -6.33
N PHE A 68 -20.70 -6.50 -7.39
CA PHE A 68 -19.59 -5.54 -7.32
C PHE A 68 -19.96 -4.34 -6.44
N LEU A 69 -18.98 -3.85 -5.67
CA LEU A 69 -19.13 -2.59 -4.95
C LEU A 69 -19.24 -1.41 -5.94
N GLU A 70 -19.94 -0.36 -5.54
CA GLU A 70 -20.24 0.81 -6.38
C GLU A 70 -18.98 1.48 -6.96
N ALA A 71 -17.87 1.45 -6.20
CA ALA A 71 -16.56 1.96 -6.62
C ALA A 71 -16.03 1.31 -7.91
N TYR A 72 -16.56 0.14 -8.28
CA TYR A 72 -16.18 -0.62 -9.47
C TYR A 72 -17.25 -0.63 -10.55
N SER A 73 -18.27 0.23 -10.48
CA SER A 73 -19.36 0.30 -11.49
C SER A 73 -18.89 0.45 -12.94
N GLU A 74 -17.74 1.09 -13.18
CA GLU A 74 -17.12 1.24 -14.50
C GLU A 74 -16.27 0.03 -14.95
N TYR A 75 -16.00 -0.93 -14.08
CA TYR A 75 -15.13 -2.07 -14.37
C TYR A 75 -15.51 -3.30 -13.53
N GLN A 76 -16.35 -4.16 -14.11
CA GLN A 76 -16.98 -5.31 -13.45
C GLN A 76 -16.68 -6.60 -14.22
N VAL A 77 -15.50 -7.17 -14.03
CA VAL A 77 -15.06 -8.39 -14.73
C VAL A 77 -14.80 -9.49 -13.72
N MET A 78 -15.56 -10.58 -13.81
CA MET A 78 -15.39 -11.74 -12.93
C MET A 78 -14.20 -12.62 -13.36
N PRO A 79 -13.49 -13.22 -12.39
CA PRO A 79 -12.38 -14.12 -12.67
C PRO A 79 -12.81 -15.42 -13.32
N ASN A 80 -12.04 -15.86 -14.32
CA ASN A 80 -12.03 -17.24 -14.78
C ASN A 80 -11.01 -18.03 -13.96
N TRP A 81 -11.45 -18.74 -12.92
CA TRP A 81 -10.57 -19.46 -11.99
C TRP A 81 -9.77 -20.61 -12.61
N ASN A 82 -10.09 -21.02 -13.84
CA ASN A 82 -9.43 -22.12 -14.53
C ASN A 82 -8.22 -21.69 -15.37
N ASP A 83 -7.98 -20.39 -15.54
CA ASP A 83 -6.88 -19.87 -16.35
C ASP A 83 -5.98 -18.92 -15.52
N ALA A 84 -4.81 -19.43 -15.15
CA ALA A 84 -3.85 -18.68 -14.34
C ALA A 84 -3.32 -17.41 -15.03
N GLN A 85 -3.20 -17.40 -16.36
CA GLN A 85 -2.72 -16.25 -17.11
C GLN A 85 -3.79 -15.16 -17.21
N GLU A 86 -5.04 -15.54 -17.43
CA GLU A 86 -6.18 -14.62 -17.36
C GLU A 86 -6.34 -14.03 -15.96
N LEU A 87 -6.21 -14.85 -14.91
CA LEU A 87 -6.26 -14.37 -13.52
C LEU A 87 -5.17 -13.33 -13.22
N GLN A 88 -3.93 -13.58 -13.65
CA GLN A 88 -2.84 -12.61 -13.46
C GLN A 88 -3.10 -11.31 -14.24
N THR A 89 -3.61 -11.42 -15.46
CA THR A 89 -3.94 -10.26 -16.30
C THR A 89 -5.06 -9.44 -15.67
N LEU A 90 -6.09 -10.10 -15.16
CA LEU A 90 -7.22 -9.47 -14.48
C LEU A 90 -6.81 -8.81 -13.16
N ALA A 91 -5.94 -9.45 -12.36
CA ALA A 91 -5.44 -8.84 -11.13
C ALA A 91 -4.65 -7.55 -11.42
N ARG A 92 -3.84 -7.53 -12.50
CA ARG A 92 -3.10 -6.34 -12.95
C ARG A 92 -4.02 -5.24 -13.49
N SER A 93 -5.08 -5.60 -14.22
CA SER A 93 -6.04 -4.62 -14.71
C SER A 93 -6.83 -3.96 -13.56
N TYR A 94 -7.25 -4.74 -12.55
CA TYR A 94 -7.85 -4.18 -11.33
C TYR A 94 -6.88 -3.26 -10.59
N GLN A 95 -5.61 -3.65 -10.42
CA GLN A 95 -4.61 -2.78 -9.81
C GLN A 95 -4.49 -1.44 -10.56
N THR A 96 -4.47 -1.48 -11.91
CA THR A 96 -4.39 -0.28 -12.75
C THR A 96 -5.64 0.59 -12.60
N PHE A 97 -6.82 -0.02 -12.63
CA PHE A 97 -8.10 0.67 -12.44
C PHE A 97 -8.16 1.37 -11.07
N ILE A 98 -7.85 0.63 -10.00
CA ILE A 98 -7.89 1.12 -8.61
C ILE A 98 -6.93 2.29 -8.41
N LYS A 99 -5.69 2.17 -8.87
CA LYS A 99 -4.70 3.26 -8.80
C LYS A 99 -5.18 4.49 -9.56
N ARG A 100 -5.72 4.32 -10.77
CA ARG A 100 -6.26 5.44 -11.57
C ARG A 100 -7.43 6.14 -10.88
N LYS A 101 -8.28 5.39 -10.18
CA LYS A 101 -9.44 5.92 -9.46
C LYS A 101 -9.13 6.40 -8.03
N ASN A 102 -7.89 6.21 -7.56
CA ASN A 102 -7.47 6.50 -6.19
C ASN A 102 -8.38 5.87 -5.13
N ILE A 103 -8.83 4.63 -5.37
CA ILE A 103 -9.62 3.89 -4.38
C ILE A 103 -8.67 3.52 -3.23
N GLU A 104 -9.10 3.72 -2.00
CA GLU A 104 -8.32 3.35 -0.81
C GLU A 104 -8.53 1.88 -0.45
N GLY A 105 -7.47 1.23 0.02
CA GLY A 105 -7.48 -0.17 0.44
C GLY A 105 -6.91 -0.33 1.85
N THR A 106 -7.12 -1.52 2.41
CA THR A 106 -6.62 -1.88 3.73
C THR A 106 -5.15 -2.26 3.63
N LYS A 107 -4.30 -1.63 4.45
CA LYS A 107 -2.85 -1.88 4.47
C LYS A 107 -2.47 -2.85 5.58
N ILE A 108 -1.50 -3.72 5.29
CA ILE A 108 -0.85 -4.54 6.31
C ILE A 108 0.63 -4.69 6.01
N VAL A 109 1.42 -5.01 7.04
CA VAL A 109 2.86 -5.23 6.92
C VAL A 109 3.22 -6.60 7.49
N THR A 110 4.12 -7.33 6.83
CA THR A 110 4.57 -8.64 7.29
C THR A 110 5.43 -8.56 8.55
N SER A 111 5.18 -9.49 9.47
CA SER A 111 5.96 -9.69 10.70
C SER A 111 7.38 -10.22 10.41
N PRO A 112 8.27 -10.32 11.41
CA PRO A 112 9.59 -10.95 11.26
C PRO A 112 9.55 -12.40 10.75
N LYS A 113 8.40 -13.08 10.86
CA LYS A 113 8.18 -14.44 10.32
C LYS A 113 7.69 -14.44 8.87
N GLY A 114 7.62 -13.27 8.22
CA GLY A 114 7.07 -13.12 6.87
C GLY A 114 5.55 -13.29 6.80
N ILE A 115 4.85 -13.21 7.92
CA ILE A 115 3.40 -13.45 7.99
C ILE A 115 2.65 -12.12 8.15
N ALA A 116 1.57 -11.94 7.41
CA ALA A 116 0.57 -10.89 7.60
C ALA A 116 -0.84 -11.49 7.43
N THR A 117 -1.82 -11.06 8.24
CA THR A 117 -3.19 -11.57 8.15
C THR A 117 -4.20 -10.43 8.14
N PHE A 118 -5.04 -10.40 7.10
CA PHE A 118 -6.25 -9.59 7.08
C PHE A 118 -7.38 -10.38 7.74
N GLU A 119 -7.87 -9.89 8.88
CA GLU A 119 -8.96 -10.51 9.65
C GLU A 119 -10.29 -9.80 9.36
N ASP A 120 -11.38 -10.38 9.88
CA ASP A 120 -12.73 -9.79 9.87
C ASP A 120 -13.28 -9.47 8.46
N LEU A 121 -12.89 -10.24 7.45
CA LEU A 121 -13.27 -10.03 6.07
C LEU A 121 -14.67 -10.57 5.75
N GLU A 122 -15.41 -9.85 4.90
CA GLU A 122 -16.71 -10.30 4.39
C GLU A 122 -16.55 -11.28 3.23
N GLU A 123 -17.61 -12.04 2.95
CA GLU A 123 -17.62 -12.90 1.76
C GLU A 123 -17.66 -12.06 0.47
N GLY A 124 -16.84 -12.46 -0.49
CA GLY A 124 -16.69 -11.82 -1.79
C GLY A 124 -15.30 -11.99 -2.39
N LEU A 125 -15.11 -11.33 -3.52
CA LEU A 125 -13.88 -11.26 -4.29
C LEU A 125 -13.03 -10.09 -3.83
N TYR A 126 -11.72 -10.35 -3.74
CA TYR A 126 -10.71 -9.40 -3.35
C TYR A 126 -9.56 -9.40 -4.35
N VAL A 127 -8.87 -8.26 -4.45
CA VAL A 127 -7.57 -8.14 -5.09
C VAL A 127 -6.54 -7.63 -4.08
N ILE A 128 -5.34 -8.21 -4.13
CA ILE A 128 -4.25 -7.88 -3.23
C ILE A 128 -2.94 -7.68 -3.98
N TRP A 129 -2.13 -6.71 -3.56
CA TRP A 129 -0.77 -6.54 -4.08
C TRP A 129 0.18 -5.96 -3.05
N GLN A 130 1.48 -6.15 -3.31
CA GLN A 130 2.56 -5.47 -2.61
C GLN A 130 2.58 -3.99 -3.01
N SER A 131 2.48 -3.12 -2.01
CA SER A 131 2.42 -1.65 -2.17
C SER A 131 3.79 -0.99 -2.37
N LYS A 132 4.86 -1.64 -1.90
CA LYS A 132 6.25 -1.15 -2.01
C LYS A 132 7.22 -2.30 -2.24
N ASP A 133 8.20 -2.08 -3.11
CA ASP A 133 9.31 -3.01 -3.35
C ASP A 133 10.00 -3.43 -2.04
N ALA A 134 10.33 -4.72 -1.92
CA ALA A 134 11.10 -5.25 -0.81
C ALA A 134 12.58 -5.34 -1.21
N VAL A 135 13.49 -4.83 -0.38
CA VAL A 135 14.92 -4.83 -0.69
C VAL A 135 15.65 -5.75 0.27
N VAL A 136 16.32 -6.77 -0.27
CA VAL A 136 17.12 -7.74 0.49
C VAL A 136 18.44 -7.99 -0.24
N ASP A 137 19.57 -7.84 0.44
CA ASP A 137 20.92 -8.13 -0.09
C ASP A 137 21.21 -7.50 -1.47
N ARG A 138 20.77 -6.25 -1.68
CA ARG A 138 20.83 -5.49 -2.95
C ARG A 138 19.97 -6.03 -4.11
N ASN A 139 19.02 -6.92 -3.82
CA ASN A 139 18.00 -7.33 -4.75
C ASN A 139 16.68 -6.66 -4.39
N VAL A 140 15.92 -6.31 -5.41
CA VAL A 140 14.54 -5.85 -5.30
C VAL A 140 13.63 -7.04 -5.55
N TYR A 141 12.69 -7.28 -4.65
CA TYR A 141 11.68 -8.32 -4.75
C TYR A 141 10.31 -7.70 -4.90
N ARG A 142 9.58 -8.15 -5.93
CA ARG A 142 8.23 -7.70 -6.27
C ARG A 142 7.31 -8.90 -6.44
N SER A 143 6.18 -8.89 -5.75
CA SER A 143 5.09 -9.83 -5.99
C SER A 143 4.09 -9.26 -7.00
N SER A 144 3.62 -10.10 -7.92
CA SER A 144 2.50 -9.74 -8.78
C SER A 144 1.18 -9.61 -7.98
N PRO A 145 0.22 -8.77 -8.42
CA PRO A 145 -1.12 -8.75 -7.87
C PRO A 145 -1.83 -10.10 -7.97
N MET A 146 -2.74 -10.38 -7.04
CA MET A 146 -3.45 -11.67 -6.94
C MET A 146 -4.93 -11.42 -6.65
N LEU A 147 -5.79 -12.30 -7.18
CA LEU A 147 -7.22 -12.35 -6.87
C LEU A 147 -7.49 -13.45 -5.85
N VAL A 148 -8.42 -13.19 -4.95
CA VAL A 148 -8.74 -14.06 -3.81
C VAL A 148 -10.24 -14.02 -3.57
N HIS A 149 -10.87 -15.17 -3.41
CA HIS A 149 -12.29 -15.24 -3.05
C HIS A 149 -12.44 -15.74 -1.62
N ILE A 150 -13.34 -15.11 -0.85
CA ILE A 150 -13.76 -15.57 0.47
C ILE A 150 -15.25 -15.94 0.39
N PRO A 151 -15.66 -17.16 0.78
CA PRO A 151 -14.77 -18.29 1.05
C PRO A 151 -14.04 -18.74 -0.22
N SER A 152 -12.90 -19.39 -0.09
CA SER A 152 -12.35 -20.22 -1.17
C SER A 152 -12.98 -21.61 -1.11
N TYR A 153 -13.11 -22.27 -2.26
CA TYR A 153 -13.62 -23.64 -2.33
C TYR A 153 -12.53 -24.60 -2.80
N ASP A 154 -12.36 -25.70 -2.07
CA ASP A 154 -11.63 -26.88 -2.54
C ASP A 154 -12.63 -28.03 -2.71
N GLY A 155 -13.07 -28.24 -3.96
CA GLY A 155 -14.24 -29.07 -4.25
C GLY A 155 -15.49 -28.55 -3.53
N ASN A 156 -15.98 -29.31 -2.56
CA ASN A 156 -17.16 -28.94 -1.75
C ASN A 156 -16.81 -28.33 -0.39
N GLU A 157 -15.52 -28.24 -0.05
CA GLU A 157 -15.08 -27.71 1.23
C GLU A 157 -15.00 -26.19 1.18
N LYS A 158 -15.82 -25.54 2.03
CA LYS A 158 -15.83 -24.09 2.21
C LYS A 158 -14.70 -23.71 3.17
N ASN A 159 -13.74 -22.92 2.69
CA ASN A 159 -12.68 -22.37 3.53
C ASN A 159 -12.81 -20.85 3.67
N LEU A 160 -13.04 -20.38 4.89
CA LEU A 160 -13.10 -18.96 5.24
C LEU A 160 -11.73 -18.35 5.56
N HIS A 161 -10.72 -19.19 5.83
CA HIS A 161 -9.35 -18.79 6.17
C HIS A 161 -8.42 -19.14 5.02
N VAL A 162 -8.26 -18.19 4.11
CA VAL A 162 -7.52 -18.39 2.86
C VAL A 162 -6.02 -18.14 3.09
N LEU A 163 -5.19 -19.10 2.71
CA LEU A 163 -3.74 -18.96 2.74
C LEU A 163 -3.19 -18.61 1.36
N ILE A 164 -2.32 -17.60 1.29
CA ILE A 164 -1.68 -17.17 0.05
C ILE A 164 -0.17 -17.11 0.26
N ASN A 165 0.56 -17.65 -0.72
CA ASN A 165 2.01 -17.54 -0.81
C ASN A 165 2.34 -16.63 -2.01
N PRO A 166 2.58 -15.31 -1.81
CA PRO A 166 2.89 -14.41 -2.90
C PRO A 166 4.16 -14.86 -3.63
N LYS A 167 4.11 -14.93 -4.96
CA LYS A 167 5.28 -15.25 -5.78
C LYS A 167 6.08 -13.98 -6.03
N PHE A 168 7.33 -13.96 -5.57
CA PHE A 168 8.24 -12.84 -5.76
C PHE A 168 9.17 -13.07 -6.95
N GLU A 169 9.24 -12.08 -7.82
CA GLU A 169 10.28 -11.95 -8.84
C GLU A 169 11.38 -11.05 -8.29
N ASN A 170 12.63 -11.28 -8.72
CA ASN A 170 13.78 -10.52 -8.26
C ASN A 170 14.51 -9.81 -9.41
N GLU A 171 14.86 -8.57 -9.16
CA GLU A 171 15.78 -7.80 -10.00
C GLU A 171 17.00 -7.39 -9.15
N LYS A 172 18.20 -7.55 -9.70
CA LYS A 172 19.38 -6.97 -9.06
C LYS A 172 19.26 -5.45 -9.13
N LEU A 173 19.47 -4.76 -8.01
CA LEU A 173 19.68 -3.32 -8.08
C LEU A 173 20.85 -3.05 -9.03
N PRO A 174 20.79 -2.01 -9.87
CA PRO A 174 21.92 -1.64 -10.70
C PRO A 174 23.14 -1.46 -9.80
N ILE A 175 24.26 -2.07 -10.21
CA ILE A 175 25.55 -1.79 -9.58
C ILE A 175 25.78 -0.29 -9.80
N ILE A 176 25.65 0.50 -8.73
CA ILE A 176 26.26 1.82 -8.72
C ILE A 176 27.74 1.50 -8.80
N ASN A 177 28.31 1.58 -10.00
CA ASN A 177 29.74 1.76 -10.13
C ASN A 177 30.00 3.08 -9.41
N GLU A 178 30.29 3.02 -8.11
CA GLU A 178 31.01 4.09 -7.46
C GLU A 178 32.30 4.19 -8.27
N LYS A 179 32.31 5.15 -9.22
CA LYS A 179 33.52 5.57 -9.89
C LYS A 179 34.52 5.78 -8.74
N PRO A 180 35.67 5.08 -8.71
CA PRO A 180 36.66 5.27 -7.65
C PRO A 180 36.83 6.77 -7.51
N PRO A 181 36.81 7.32 -6.27
CA PRO A 181 36.56 8.74 -6.02
C PRO A 181 37.33 9.53 -7.05
N GLY A 182 36.59 10.02 -8.05
CA GLY A 182 37.19 10.74 -9.15
C GLY A 182 37.87 11.90 -8.48
N LYS A 183 39.20 11.98 -8.59
CA LYS A 183 40.06 13.04 -8.04
C LYS A 183 39.22 14.31 -8.03
N VAL A 184 38.79 14.75 -6.85
CA VAL A 184 37.91 15.91 -6.71
C VAL A 184 38.55 17.03 -7.49
N GLN A 185 37.95 17.39 -8.63
CA GLN A 185 38.08 18.75 -9.10
C GLN A 185 37.16 19.51 -8.16
N THR A 186 37.74 20.03 -7.08
CA THR A 186 37.15 21.14 -6.35
C THR A 186 36.78 22.17 -7.40
N SER A 187 35.48 22.36 -7.58
CA SER A 187 34.90 23.51 -8.27
C SER A 187 35.12 24.73 -7.36
N ASP A 188 36.39 25.02 -7.09
CA ASP A 188 36.87 26.29 -6.58
C ASP A 188 37.38 27.09 -7.79
N GLU A 189 36.50 27.27 -8.78
CA GLU A 189 36.39 28.58 -9.43
C GLU A 189 35.36 29.39 -8.64
N LEU A 190 35.57 29.47 -7.32
CA LEU A 190 35.18 30.65 -6.58
C LEU A 190 35.80 31.83 -7.34
N GLN A 191 35.02 32.87 -7.62
CA GLN A 191 35.47 34.02 -8.42
C GLN A 191 36.63 34.78 -7.75
N MET A 192 37.84 34.24 -7.84
CA MET A 192 39.06 34.74 -7.20
C MET A 192 39.36 36.16 -7.65
N GLU A 193 38.99 36.52 -8.88
CA GLU A 193 39.08 37.89 -9.39
C GLU A 193 38.25 38.88 -8.55
N LYS A 194 37.05 38.50 -8.11
CA LYS A 194 36.20 39.36 -7.27
C LYS A 194 36.77 39.56 -5.87
N TYR A 195 37.33 38.52 -5.26
CA TYR A 195 37.90 38.63 -3.92
C TYR A 195 39.22 39.42 -3.91
N ILE A 196 40.04 39.31 -4.95
CA ILE A 196 41.24 40.16 -5.11
C ILE A 196 40.84 41.64 -5.24
N LEU A 197 39.79 41.95 -6.02
CA LEU A 197 39.27 43.31 -6.14
C LEU A 197 38.83 43.88 -4.78
N ILE A 198 38.12 43.09 -3.97
CA ILE A 198 37.65 43.51 -2.63
C ILE A 198 38.84 43.80 -1.71
N ILE A 199 39.87 42.95 -1.71
CA ILE A 199 41.06 43.15 -0.88
C ILE A 199 41.81 44.43 -1.27
N LEU A 200 41.96 44.71 -2.57
CA LEU A 200 42.61 45.94 -3.04
C LEU A 200 41.84 47.20 -2.65
N VAL A 201 40.50 47.17 -2.72
CA VAL A 201 39.65 48.29 -2.25
C VAL A 201 39.83 48.52 -0.75
N CYS A 202 39.86 47.47 0.06
CA CYS A 202 40.09 47.59 1.50
C CYS A 202 41.45 48.22 1.82
N ILE A 203 42.52 47.79 1.15
CA ILE A 203 43.86 48.36 1.35
C ILE A 203 43.89 49.84 0.94
N PHE A 204 43.21 50.21 -0.15
CA PHE A 204 43.12 51.61 -0.58
C PHE A 204 42.32 52.48 0.40
N VAL A 205 41.21 51.99 0.94
CA VAL A 205 40.43 52.72 1.95
C VAL A 205 41.27 52.92 3.22
N ILE A 206 42.01 51.89 3.65
CA ILE A 206 42.90 51.98 4.81
C ILE A 206 44.04 52.97 4.56
N SER A 207 44.66 52.96 3.38
CA SER A 207 45.76 53.87 3.06
C SER A 207 45.30 55.33 2.98
N VAL A 208 44.14 55.60 2.37
CA VAL A 208 43.53 56.94 2.35
C VAL A 208 43.14 57.39 3.76
N SER A 209 42.60 56.49 4.59
CA SER A 209 42.24 56.79 5.97
C SER A 209 43.48 57.12 6.82
N CYS A 210 44.55 56.33 6.68
CA CYS A 210 45.85 56.59 7.34
C CYS A 210 46.52 57.87 6.84
N PHE A 211 46.45 58.15 5.53
CA PHE A 211 47.00 59.39 4.96
C PHE A 211 46.23 60.63 5.43
N ARG A 212 44.89 60.58 5.44
CA ARG A 212 44.06 61.67 5.99
C ARG A 212 44.26 61.85 7.49
N TYR A 213 44.43 60.77 8.24
CA TYR A 213 44.75 60.84 9.67
C TYR A 213 46.09 61.53 9.90
N LYS A 214 47.13 61.18 9.13
CA LYS A 214 48.44 61.83 9.21
C LYS A 214 48.38 63.31 8.84
N ASN A 215 47.69 63.67 7.76
CA ASN A 215 47.55 65.07 7.32
C ASN A 215 46.70 65.93 8.29
N PHE A 216 45.73 65.34 8.98
CA PHE A 216 44.95 66.04 10.02
C PHE A 216 45.75 66.24 11.31
N SER A 217 46.70 65.34 11.63
CA SER A 217 47.62 65.49 12.76
C SER A 217 48.68 66.57 12.56
N GLU A 218 49.00 66.95 11.32
CA GLU A 218 50.01 67.99 11.02
C GLU A 218 49.41 69.41 10.88
N HIS A 219 48.08 69.54 10.95
CA HIS A 219 47.36 70.83 10.89
C HIS A 219 46.57 71.19 12.16
N LYS A 220 46.98 70.67 13.33
CA LYS A 220 46.47 71.10 14.63
C LYS A 220 47.58 71.66 15.50
#